data_AF-A0A0B7C4L8-F1
#
_entry.id   AF-A0A0B7C4L8-F1
#
_cell.length_a   1.000
_cell.length_b   1.000
_cell.length_c   1.000
_cell.angle_alpha   90.00
_cell.angle_beta   90.00
_cell.angle_gamma   90.00
#
_symmetry.space_group_name_H-M   'P 1'
#
loop_
_entity.id
_entity.type
_entity.pdbx_description
1 polymer ?
#
loop_
_entity_poly.entity_id
_entity_poly.type
_entity_poly.pdbx_seq_one_letter_code
_entity_poly.pdbx_strand_id
1 'polypeptide(L)'
;KQLGYACRGARDCPVTKLHRNRCQYCRLQKCLTVGMRSESVQQERRPSDQRDKVPGTVATSTQRIYIRKDFNSPSAAIPTFSPKVLDDAKYVSLLANLQE
;
A
#
# COMPACT_ATOMS: atom_id res chain seq x y z
N LYS A 1 -17.40 -16.70 5.52
CA LYS A 1 -17.26 -18.01 4.84
C LYS A 1 -16.43 -18.91 5.74
N GLN A 2 -17.01 -19.93 6.34
CA GLN A 2 -16.32 -20.80 7.31
C GLN A 2 -15.86 -22.06 6.57
N LEU A 3 -14.56 -22.14 6.26
CA LEU A 3 -13.98 -23.27 5.52
C LEU A 3 -13.43 -24.29 6.52
N GLY A 4 -13.97 -25.52 6.49
CA GLY A 4 -13.48 -26.63 7.29
C GLY A 4 -12.27 -27.29 6.61
N TYR A 5 -11.06 -26.98 7.07
CA TYR A 5 -9.85 -27.66 6.62
C TYR A 5 -9.64 -28.95 7.40
N ALA A 6 -9.30 -30.05 6.71
CA ALA A 6 -8.93 -31.32 7.32
C ALA A 6 -7.52 -31.75 6.88
N CYS A 7 -6.73 -32.28 7.80
CA CYS A 7 -5.48 -32.95 7.46
C CYS A 7 -5.76 -34.36 6.94
N ARG A 8 -5.00 -34.81 5.93
CA ARG A 8 -5.06 -36.19 5.41
C ARG A 8 -4.09 -37.16 6.08
N GLY A 9 -3.25 -36.67 6.99
CA GLY A 9 -2.26 -37.46 7.74
C GLY A 9 -2.35 -37.20 9.24
N ALA A 10 -1.22 -37.28 9.94
CA ALA A 10 -1.14 -37.18 11.40
C ALA A 10 -1.21 -35.76 11.97
N ARG A 11 -1.73 -34.78 11.21
CA ARG A 11 -1.88 -33.36 11.61
C ARG A 11 -0.56 -32.65 11.95
N ASP A 12 0.56 -33.17 11.44
CA ASP A 12 1.93 -32.75 11.71
C ASP A 12 2.71 -32.35 10.44
N CYS A 13 2.00 -32.14 9.32
CA CYS A 13 2.64 -31.84 8.03
C CYS A 13 3.63 -30.66 8.11
N PRO A 14 4.86 -30.80 7.58
CA PRO A 14 5.88 -29.76 7.67
C PRO A 14 5.52 -28.54 6.80
N VAL A 15 5.43 -27.36 7.43
CA VAL A 15 5.13 -26.08 6.79
C VAL A 15 6.41 -25.31 6.51
N THR A 16 6.98 -25.47 5.32
CA THR A 16 8.19 -24.75 4.84
C THR A 16 7.87 -23.86 3.64
N LYS A 17 8.86 -23.11 3.14
CA LYS A 17 8.69 -22.24 1.97
C LYS A 17 8.19 -23.00 0.74
N LEU A 18 8.73 -24.19 0.47
CA LEU A 18 8.42 -24.96 -0.75
C LEU A 18 7.08 -25.69 -0.67
N HIS A 19 6.73 -26.26 0.49
CA HIS A 19 5.60 -27.19 0.63
C HIS A 19 4.49 -26.74 1.61
N ARG A 20 4.47 -25.48 2.04
CA ARG A 20 3.38 -24.93 2.88
C ARG A 20 1.97 -25.09 2.31
N ASN A 21 1.82 -25.23 0.99
CA ASN A 21 0.52 -25.37 0.33
C ASN A 21 0.00 -26.83 0.31
N ARG A 22 0.80 -27.81 0.75
CA ARG A 22 0.44 -29.24 0.78
C ARG A 22 -0.75 -29.53 1.70
N CYS A 23 -0.85 -28.84 2.84
CA CYS A 23 -1.90 -29.07 3.83
C CYS A 23 -2.41 -27.74 4.41
N GLN A 24 -3.65 -27.37 4.06
CA GLN A 24 -4.29 -26.15 4.55
C GLN A 24 -4.54 -26.20 6.06
N TYR A 25 -4.92 -27.36 6.61
CA TYR A 25 -5.11 -27.55 8.05
C TYR A 25 -3.83 -27.22 8.84
N CYS A 26 -2.71 -27.87 8.52
CA CYS A 26 -1.46 -27.66 9.26
C CYS A 26 -0.92 -26.24 9.07
N ARG A 27 -1.10 -25.66 7.88
CA ARG A 27 -0.75 -24.25 7.63
C ARG A 27 -1.55 -23.30 8.52
N LEU A 28 -2.87 -23.47 8.57
CA LEU A 28 -3.73 -22.64 9.42
C LEU A 28 -3.42 -22.85 10.90
N GLN A 29 -3.27 -24.09 11.36
CA GLN A 29 -2.91 -24.38 12.75
C GLN A 29 -1.61 -23.69 13.14
N LYS A 30 -0.57 -23.77 12.30
CA LYS A 30 0.68 -23.07 12.56
C LYS A 30 0.53 -21.55 12.61
N CYS A 31 -0.29 -20.94 11.75
CA CYS A 31 -0.62 -19.52 11.82
C CYS A 31 -1.19 -19.14 13.18
N LEU A 32 -2.14 -19.92 13.70
CA LEU A 32 -2.72 -19.71 15.03
C LEU A 32 -1.69 -19.93 16.14
N THR A 33 -0.86 -20.97 16.05
CA THR A 33 0.21 -21.27 17.04
C THR A 33 1.23 -20.13 17.16
N VAL A 34 1.58 -19.48 16.05
CA VAL A 34 2.50 -18.31 16.09
C VAL A 34 1.81 -17.01 16.48
N GLY A 35 0.53 -17.05 16.86
CA GLY A 35 -0.21 -15.92 17.41
C GLY A 35 -1.00 -15.09 16.39
N MET A 36 -1.30 -15.61 15.20
CA MET A 36 -2.24 -14.92 14.30
C MET A 36 -3.66 -14.99 14.88
N ARG A 37 -4.31 -13.83 14.95
CA ARG A 37 -5.61 -13.64 15.60
C ARG A 37 -6.72 -13.48 14.55
N SER A 38 -7.78 -14.27 14.65
CA SER A 38 -8.91 -14.24 13.70
C SER A 38 -9.70 -12.93 13.75
N GLU A 39 -9.80 -12.35 14.93
CA GLU A 39 -10.44 -11.07 15.22
C GLU A 39 -9.69 -9.88 14.63
N SER A 40 -8.41 -10.05 14.27
CA SER A 40 -7.63 -9.02 13.58
C SER A 40 -7.91 -8.99 12.07
N VAL A 41 -8.67 -9.95 11.54
CA VAL A 41 -9.04 -9.99 10.12
C VAL A 41 -10.24 -9.07 9.89
N GLN A 42 -10.01 -7.97 9.17
CA GLN A 42 -11.08 -7.05 8.74
C GLN A 42 -11.88 -7.65 7.59
N GLN A 43 -13.15 -7.23 7.46
CA GLN A 43 -13.97 -7.56 6.30
C GLN A 43 -13.38 -6.94 5.02
N GLU A 44 -13.73 -7.52 3.87
CA GLU A 44 -13.33 -6.99 2.57
C GLU A 44 -13.74 -5.53 2.44
N ARG A 45 -12.80 -4.68 1.98
CA ARG A 45 -13.11 -3.28 1.69
C ARG A 45 -14.04 -3.25 0.47
N ARG A 46 -15.07 -2.40 0.54
CA ARG A 46 -15.87 -2.12 -0.65
C ARG A 46 -14.94 -1.57 -1.75
N PRO A 47 -15.10 -1.99 -3.01
CA PRO A 47 -14.47 -1.32 -4.13
C PRO A 47 -14.74 0.18 -4.00
N SER A 48 -13.71 1.01 -4.14
CA SER A 48 -13.91 2.45 -4.13
C SER A 48 -14.68 2.80 -5.39
N ASP A 49 -16.00 2.91 -5.29
CA ASP A 49 -16.78 3.61 -6.30
C ASP A 49 -16.23 5.03 -6.35
N GLN A 50 -15.72 5.47 -7.50
CA GLN A 50 -15.15 6.81 -7.71
C GLN A 50 -16.22 7.92 -7.70
N ARG A 51 -17.22 7.81 -6.82
CA ARG A 51 -18.33 8.76 -6.71
C ARG A 51 -18.67 8.89 -5.25
N ASP A 52 -17.85 9.65 -4.55
CA ASP A 52 -18.31 10.71 -3.65
C ASP A 52 -17.09 11.52 -3.23
N LYS A 53 -16.97 12.72 -3.81
CA LYS A 53 -16.04 13.76 -3.36
C LYS A 53 -16.51 14.25 -1.98
N VAL A 54 -16.28 13.47 -0.94
CA VAL A 54 -16.24 14.02 0.42
C VAL A 54 -14.83 14.60 0.60
N PRO A 55 -14.68 15.87 1.01
CA PRO A 55 -13.38 16.45 1.30
C PRO A 55 -12.87 15.90 2.64
N GLY A 56 -12.51 14.61 2.65
CA GLY A 56 -11.64 14.05 3.67
C GLY A 56 -10.25 14.67 3.49
N THR A 57 -9.62 15.03 4.60
CA THR A 57 -8.26 15.60 4.73
C THR A 57 -7.15 14.63 4.29
N VAL A 58 -7.33 13.92 3.19
CA VAL A 58 -6.31 13.10 2.55
C VAL A 58 -5.79 13.87 1.34
N ALA A 59 -4.54 14.31 1.44
CA ALA A 59 -3.82 14.89 0.32
C ALA A 59 -3.65 13.84 -0.77
N THR A 60 -4.62 13.74 -1.68
CA THR A 60 -4.49 12.94 -2.90
C THR A 60 -3.44 13.63 -3.77
N SER A 61 -2.18 13.22 -3.61
CA SER A 61 -1.08 13.72 -4.42
C SER A 61 -1.35 13.41 -5.88
N THR A 62 -1.52 14.46 -6.69
CA THR A 62 -1.60 14.38 -8.15
C THR A 62 -0.24 14.08 -8.80
N GLN A 63 0.82 14.01 -8.00
CA GLN A 63 2.18 13.74 -8.46
C GLN A 63 2.43 12.22 -8.49
N ARG A 64 3.07 11.75 -9.58
CA ARG A 64 3.46 10.34 -9.75
C ARG A 64 4.23 9.87 -8.51
N ILE A 65 3.68 8.88 -7.80
CA ILE A 65 4.37 8.26 -6.66
C ILE A 65 5.48 7.38 -7.23
N TYR A 66 6.73 7.83 -7.12
CA TYR A 66 7.89 7.00 -7.45
C TYR A 66 8.17 6.07 -6.28
N ILE A 67 7.86 4.78 -6.43
CA ILE A 67 8.30 3.76 -5.47
C ILE A 67 9.81 3.57 -5.69
N ARG A 68 10.64 4.01 -4.74
CA ARG A 68 12.09 3.73 -4.78
C ARG A 68 12.28 2.21 -4.75
N LYS A 69 13.02 1.67 -5.73
CA LYS A 69 13.33 0.24 -5.81
C LYS A 69 14.35 -0.21 -4.75
N ASP A 70 15.15 0.72 -4.22
CA ASP A 70 16.33 0.39 -3.42
C ASP A 70 16.24 1.00 -2.01
N PHE A 71 16.27 0.15 -0.98
CA PHE A 71 16.15 0.52 0.44
C PHE A 71 17.46 1.04 1.07
N ASN A 72 18.59 0.99 0.35
CA ASN A 72 19.91 1.30 0.88
C ASN A 72 20.46 2.67 0.45
N SER A 73 19.63 3.55 -0.11
CA SER A 73 20.05 4.93 -0.41
C SER A 73 20.11 5.73 0.91
N PRO A 74 21.26 6.31 1.28
CA PRO A 74 21.42 7.04 2.54
C PRO A 74 20.63 8.36 2.58
N SER A 75 20.05 8.78 1.45
CA SER A 75 19.18 9.95 1.40
C SER A 75 17.78 9.54 1.87
N ALA A 76 17.35 10.02 3.05
CA ALA A 76 15.95 9.98 3.43
C ALA A 76 15.08 10.48 2.25
N ALA A 77 13.91 9.88 2.06
CA ALA A 77 12.92 10.42 1.13
C ALA A 77 12.34 11.71 1.73
N ILE A 78 13.16 12.76 1.72
CA ILE A 78 12.70 14.11 1.97
C ILE A 78 11.86 14.46 0.74
N PRO A 79 10.57 14.80 0.90
CA PRO A 79 9.85 15.46 -0.17
C PRO A 79 10.51 16.83 -0.34
N THR A 80 11.54 16.91 -1.18
CA THR A 80 12.08 18.19 -1.59
C THR A 80 10.96 18.85 -2.38
N PHE A 81 10.26 19.79 -1.75
CA PHE A 81 9.45 20.77 -2.47
C PHE A 81 10.44 21.54 -3.34
N SER A 82 10.70 21.06 -4.56
CA SER A 82 11.41 21.84 -5.57
C SER A 82 10.41 22.90 -6.05
N PRO A 83 10.61 24.19 -5.76
CA PRO A 83 9.86 25.23 -6.44
C PRO A 83 10.57 25.43 -7.78
N LYS A 84 10.14 24.73 -8.82
CA LYS A 84 10.66 24.92 -10.18
C LYS A 84 9.54 24.61 -11.17
N VAL A 85 9.10 25.49 -12.06
CA VAL A 85 9.42 26.88 -12.40
C VAL A 85 8.09 27.40 -12.98
N LEU A 86 7.61 28.58 -12.59
CA LEU A 86 6.55 29.24 -13.38
C LEU A 86 7.18 29.55 -14.74
N ASP A 87 6.65 28.96 -15.80
CA ASP A 87 7.13 29.18 -17.19
C ASP A 87 7.55 30.65 -17.37
N ASP A 88 8.84 30.88 -17.66
CA ASP A 88 9.46 32.21 -17.70
C ASP A 88 8.69 33.19 -18.61
N ALA A 89 7.98 32.66 -19.62
CA ALA A 89 7.15 33.45 -20.53
C ALA A 89 5.96 34.16 -19.85
N LYS A 90 5.38 33.57 -18.79
CA LYS A 90 4.20 34.14 -18.11
C LYS A 90 4.57 35.20 -17.08
N TYR A 91 5.70 35.01 -16.38
CA TYR A 91 6.18 35.98 -15.39
C TYR A 91 6.68 37.27 -16.05
N VAL A 92 7.39 37.16 -17.18
CA VAL A 92 7.83 38.32 -17.97
C VAL A 92 6.64 39.10 -18.54
N SER A 93 5.58 38.41 -18.99
CA SER A 93 4.35 39.06 -19.44
C SER A 93 3.59 39.77 -18.31
N LEU A 94 3.62 39.24 -17.09
CA LEU A 94 3.02 39.88 -15.91
C LEU A 94 3.77 41.15 -15.48
N LEU A 95 5.10 41.16 -15.58
CA LEU A 95 5.91 42.36 -15.30
C LEU A 95 5.77 43.44 -16.37
N ALA A 96 5.58 43.06 -17.64
CA ALA A 96 5.37 44.01 -18.74
C ALA A 96 4.03 44.77 -18.65
N ASN A 97 3.03 44.23 -17.96
CA ASN A 97 1.71 44.87 -17.77
C ASN A 97 1.60 45.71 -16.48
N LEU A 98 2.70 45.87 -15.74
CA LEU A 98 2.76 46.68 -14.51
C LEU A 98 3.43 48.05 -14.73
N GLN A 99 3.73 48.41 -15.97
CA GLN A 99 4.32 49.70 -16.35
C GLN A 99 3.55 50.44 -17.46
N GLU A 100 2.23 50.27 -17.50
CA GLU A 100 1.28 51.29 -17.97
C GLU A 100 0.18 51.50 -16.94
#